data_AF-A0A257CHG1-F1
#
_entry.id   AF-A0A257CHG1-F1
#
_cell.length_a   1.000
_cell.length_b   1.000
_cell.length_c   1.000
_cell.angle_alpha   90.00
_cell.angle_beta   90.00
_cell.angle_gamma   90.00
#
_symmetry.space_group_name_H-M   'P 1'
#
loop_
_entity.id
_entity.type
_entity.pdbx_description
1 polymer ?
#
loop_
_entity_poly.entity_id
_entity_poly.type
_entity_poly.pdbx_seq_one_letter_code
_entity_poly.pdbx_strand_id
1 'polypeptide(L)'
;MLSKSYSLNEKLEKRSTLNVLSSAALLFKCQLVIAASFAGYAHAESEERWVIGSFVNVRSAPNAKASVVDHVTANTQVKYVGLSERFCDIQYAVNKRGFVSCELIGSRALSLEEVEDQSRPTYSPARAFWIQPSVERLFKAGSYFDQTMLSKVQRDIESSYVSGGIFSAPAPEIKRFRLPEFEAMKARMAQAAIAGRALAPVSLAIHQDPPKVLGSVESQEKVGVDPREGMAKYAQSNSLLGVELPSVKASYFKKLEDLGAPSAGTEQLSAQFGIQRTMRVLGSPTWGGTSNTGPTLEGAWDIGEIEVRLVDPLFELAIDSKGQTSVGKTFAITRRIHGGDECRGSFLAWEPEQMLPRYKKLTNPIVFIRLAAEPKLGVAIVRTAQKKLTNVQRESNDPYPLVTSSTTSIDLDKDGVPDVVVWEAANYFGMNGPAFDLDMYRTKEIYVNINGQWFILDTDSEHACGC
;
A
#
# COMPACT_ATOMS: atom_id res chain seq x y z
N MET A 1 -50.27 -19.26 11.74
CA MET A 1 -51.63 -19.56 12.25
C MET A 1 -52.32 -18.23 12.49
N LEU A 2 -53.42 -17.82 11.87
CA LEU A 2 -54.43 -18.46 11.03
C LEU A 2 -54.98 -17.43 10.02
N SER A 3 -55.31 -17.97 8.84
CA SER A 3 -56.16 -17.53 7.70
C SER A 3 -57.03 -16.27 7.82
N LYS A 4 -57.14 -15.41 6.78
CA LYS A 4 -58.03 -15.55 5.57
C LYS A 4 -59.47 -16.00 5.98
N SER A 5 -60.59 -15.43 5.51
CA SER A 5 -60.99 -15.13 4.12
C SER A 5 -62.45 -14.60 4.04
N TYR A 6 -62.78 -13.90 2.93
CA TYR A 6 -64.06 -13.85 2.14
C TYR A 6 -65.35 -13.28 2.79
N SER A 7 -66.28 -12.59 2.11
CA SER A 7 -66.91 -12.73 0.77
C SER A 7 -67.60 -11.38 0.40
N LEU A 8 -67.62 -10.79 -0.82
CA LEU A 8 -67.98 -11.20 -2.19
C LEU A 8 -69.50 -11.25 -2.48
N ASN A 9 -69.95 -10.39 -3.42
CA ASN A 9 -71.11 -10.45 -4.37
C ASN A 9 -71.59 -9.01 -4.70
N GLU A 10 -71.93 -8.56 -5.91
CA GLU A 10 -72.39 -9.16 -7.18
C GLU A 10 -72.11 -8.15 -8.34
N LYS A 11 -71.54 -8.56 -9.49
CA LYS A 11 -72.14 -9.00 -10.77
C LYS A 11 -72.75 -7.89 -11.67
N LEU A 12 -72.15 -7.64 -12.85
CA LEU A 12 -72.53 -8.12 -14.22
C LEU A 12 -73.71 -7.27 -14.80
N GLU A 13 -73.85 -6.89 -16.08
CA GLU A 13 -73.25 -7.36 -17.34
C GLU A 13 -73.65 -6.44 -18.54
N LYS A 14 -72.76 -6.35 -19.54
CA LYS A 14 -72.97 -6.48 -21.01
C LYS A 14 -73.88 -5.53 -21.85
N ARG A 15 -73.16 -4.87 -22.79
CA ARG A 15 -73.16 -5.00 -24.28
C ARG A 15 -74.24 -4.35 -25.18
N SER A 16 -73.71 -4.03 -26.39
CA SER A 16 -74.31 -4.00 -27.75
C SER A 16 -74.83 -2.62 -28.23
N THR A 17 -74.71 -2.12 -29.47
CA THR A 17 -74.11 -2.53 -30.78
C THR A 17 -74.38 -1.41 -31.83
N LEU A 18 -73.53 -1.28 -32.88
CA LEU A 18 -73.82 -0.91 -34.32
C LEU A 18 -74.45 0.50 -34.65
N ASN A 19 -74.31 1.19 -35.82
CA ASN A 19 -73.72 1.01 -37.16
C ASN A 19 -73.81 2.34 -38.00
N VAL A 20 -73.29 2.34 -39.26
CA VAL A 20 -73.68 3.12 -40.50
C VAL A 20 -72.73 4.28 -40.94
N LEU A 21 -71.81 4.09 -41.93
CA LEU A 21 -71.82 4.34 -43.42
C LEU A 21 -71.48 5.82 -43.83
N SER A 22 -70.83 6.23 -44.95
CA SER A 22 -70.38 5.64 -46.23
C SER A 22 -69.36 6.56 -46.97
N SER A 23 -68.42 5.96 -47.72
CA SER A 23 -67.89 6.23 -49.09
C SER A 23 -67.58 7.64 -49.65
N ALA A 24 -66.34 7.81 -50.17
CA ALA A 24 -66.06 8.20 -51.58
C ALA A 24 -64.56 8.04 -51.94
N ALA A 25 -64.30 7.41 -53.08
CA ALA A 25 -62.99 7.06 -53.64
C ALA A 25 -62.62 7.98 -54.82
N LEU A 26 -61.32 8.22 -55.09
CA LEU A 26 -60.79 8.28 -56.47
C LEU A 26 -59.25 8.22 -56.54
N LEU A 27 -58.76 7.10 -57.09
CA LEU A 27 -57.65 6.92 -58.03
C LEU A 27 -56.53 7.99 -58.13
N PHE A 28 -55.29 7.59 -57.82
CA PHE A 28 -54.18 7.71 -58.78
C PHE A 28 -53.10 6.65 -58.51
N LYS A 29 -52.95 5.71 -59.46
CA LYS A 29 -51.81 4.80 -59.55
C LYS A 29 -50.63 5.58 -60.12
N CYS A 30 -49.50 5.60 -59.42
CA CYS A 30 -48.19 5.63 -60.08
C CYS A 30 -47.22 4.77 -59.27
N GLN A 31 -46.97 3.58 -59.80
CA GLN A 31 -45.83 2.76 -59.38
C GLN A 31 -44.56 3.47 -59.84
N LEU A 32 -43.66 3.76 -58.91
CA LEU A 32 -42.23 3.78 -59.21
C LEU A 32 -41.52 2.99 -58.11
N VAL A 33 -40.97 1.87 -58.52
CA VAL A 33 -40.06 1.03 -57.75
C VAL A 33 -38.75 1.79 -57.58
N ILE A 34 -38.41 2.17 -56.36
CA ILE A 34 -37.01 2.36 -55.94
C ILE A 34 -36.84 1.53 -54.67
N ALA A 35 -36.56 0.24 -54.86
CA ALA A 35 -35.87 -0.55 -53.84
C ALA A 35 -34.41 -0.08 -53.82
N ALA A 36 -34.15 1.01 -53.09
CA ALA A 36 -32.79 1.36 -52.72
C ALA A 36 -32.43 0.57 -51.47
N SER A 37 -31.49 -0.34 -51.68
CA SER A 37 -30.78 -1.11 -50.66
C SER A 37 -30.19 -0.17 -49.60
N PHE A 38 -30.91 0.05 -48.50
CA PHE A 38 -30.24 0.31 -47.23
C PHE A 38 -29.78 -1.04 -46.72
N ALA A 39 -28.64 -1.48 -47.26
CA ALA A 39 -27.81 -2.47 -46.62
C ALA A 39 -27.66 -2.06 -45.16
N GLY A 40 -27.99 -2.97 -44.26
CA GLY A 40 -27.87 -2.74 -42.84
C GLY A 40 -26.47 -2.24 -42.53
N TYR A 41 -26.37 -1.00 -42.06
CA TYR A 41 -25.44 -0.72 -40.97
C TYR A 41 -25.97 -1.50 -39.77
N ALA A 42 -25.68 -2.80 -39.77
CA ALA A 42 -25.57 -3.52 -38.52
C ALA A 42 -24.57 -2.69 -37.72
N HIS A 43 -25.07 -1.94 -36.73
CA HIS A 43 -24.24 -1.43 -35.66
C HIS A 43 -23.58 -2.68 -35.07
N ALA A 44 -22.35 -2.95 -35.49
CA ALA A 44 -21.47 -3.84 -34.75
C ALA A 44 -21.51 -3.31 -33.32
N GLU A 45 -22.06 -4.12 -32.43
CA GLU A 45 -22.21 -3.80 -31.02
C GLU A 45 -20.84 -3.33 -30.52
N SER A 46 -20.76 -2.12 -29.98
CA SER A 46 -19.48 -1.54 -29.57
C SER A 46 -18.86 -2.44 -28.51
N GLU A 47 -17.78 -3.13 -28.86
CA GLU A 47 -17.13 -4.08 -27.97
C GLU A 47 -16.37 -3.32 -26.88
N GLU A 48 -16.58 -3.71 -25.63
CA GLU A 48 -15.80 -3.18 -24.52
C GLU A 48 -14.37 -3.70 -24.60
N ARG A 49 -13.41 -2.79 -24.51
CA ARG A 49 -11.97 -3.08 -24.56
C ARG A 49 -11.25 -2.31 -23.46
N TRP A 50 -9.96 -2.60 -23.27
CA TRP A 50 -9.14 -1.96 -22.24
C TRP A 50 -7.89 -1.35 -22.83
N VAL A 51 -7.51 -0.19 -22.33
CA VAL A 51 -6.20 0.40 -22.62
C VAL A 51 -5.12 -0.42 -21.92
N ILE A 52 -4.13 -0.91 -22.67
CA ILE A 52 -3.00 -1.70 -22.16
C ILE A 52 -1.66 -0.94 -22.19
N GLY A 53 -1.64 0.28 -22.72
CA GLY A 53 -0.53 1.23 -22.55
C GLY A 53 -0.59 1.96 -21.21
N SER A 54 0.53 2.49 -20.72
CA SER A 54 0.60 3.17 -19.42
C SER A 54 -0.10 4.54 -19.47
N PHE A 55 0.32 5.40 -20.40
CA PHE A 55 -0.20 6.76 -20.62
C PHE A 55 -0.32 7.01 -22.13
N VAL A 56 -1.50 6.70 -22.69
CA VAL A 56 -1.73 6.60 -24.13
C VAL A 56 -2.31 7.89 -24.68
N ASN A 57 -1.67 8.44 -25.72
CA ASN A 57 -2.17 9.59 -26.46
C ASN A 57 -3.44 9.25 -27.23
N VAL A 58 -4.52 9.99 -26.96
CA VAL A 58 -5.72 10.02 -27.79
C VAL A 58 -5.58 11.13 -28.82
N ARG A 59 -5.75 10.81 -30.10
CA ARG A 59 -5.54 11.73 -31.23
C ARG A 59 -6.85 12.12 -31.90
N SER A 60 -6.83 13.30 -32.52
CA SER A 60 -7.96 13.86 -33.29
C SER A 60 -8.24 13.14 -34.61
N ALA A 61 -7.27 12.42 -35.17
CA ALA A 61 -7.37 11.68 -36.42
C ALA A 61 -6.52 10.39 -36.37
N PRO A 62 -6.79 9.37 -37.22
CA PRO A 62 -6.13 8.06 -37.19
C PRO A 62 -4.72 8.08 -37.79
N ASN A 63 -3.85 8.97 -37.33
CA ASN A 63 -2.45 8.99 -37.74
C ASN A 63 -1.53 9.52 -36.63
N ALA A 64 -0.26 9.12 -36.66
CA ALA A 64 0.71 9.43 -35.60
C ALA A 64 1.10 10.92 -35.52
N LYS A 65 0.80 11.72 -36.54
CA LYS A 65 1.10 13.17 -36.58
C LYS A 65 -0.09 14.04 -36.16
N ALA A 66 -1.28 13.46 -36.04
CA ALA A 66 -2.47 14.16 -35.62
C ALA A 66 -2.30 14.70 -34.20
N SER A 67 -2.89 15.86 -33.93
CA SER A 67 -2.85 16.50 -32.62
C SER A 67 -3.39 15.57 -31.55
N VAL A 68 -2.66 15.48 -30.43
CA VAL A 68 -3.11 14.80 -29.22
C VAL A 68 -4.18 15.67 -28.56
N VAL A 69 -5.34 15.08 -28.30
CA VAL A 69 -6.51 15.77 -27.73
C VAL A 69 -6.77 15.37 -26.27
N ASP A 70 -6.31 14.19 -25.85
CA ASP A 70 -6.42 13.72 -24.47
C ASP A 70 -5.41 12.58 -24.21
N HIS A 71 -5.39 12.06 -22.98
CA HIS A 71 -4.64 10.88 -22.59
C HIS A 71 -5.54 9.89 -21.84
N VAL A 72 -5.33 8.60 -22.07
CA VAL A 72 -6.00 7.51 -21.33
C VAL A 72 -4.95 6.58 -20.73
N THR A 73 -5.20 6.10 -19.52
CA THR A 73 -4.21 5.31 -18.76
C THR A 73 -4.50 3.83 -18.81
N ALA A 74 -3.53 3.01 -18.40
CA ALA A 74 -3.71 1.56 -18.29
C ALA A 74 -5.01 1.19 -17.57
N ASN A 75 -5.68 0.14 -18.06
CA ASN A 75 -6.97 -0.36 -17.61
C ASN A 75 -8.16 0.61 -17.73
N THR A 76 -8.02 1.75 -18.41
CA THR A 76 -9.19 2.54 -18.81
C THR A 76 -10.06 1.70 -19.73
N GLN A 77 -11.31 1.45 -19.33
CA GLN A 77 -12.30 0.77 -20.16
C GLN A 77 -12.77 1.72 -21.26
N VAL A 78 -12.82 1.23 -22.49
CA VAL A 78 -13.22 2.00 -23.67
C VAL A 78 -14.21 1.21 -24.50
N LYS A 79 -15.10 1.93 -25.20
CA LYS A 79 -15.94 1.33 -26.24
C LYS A 79 -15.21 1.41 -27.56
N TYR A 80 -14.96 0.25 -28.16
CA TYR A 80 -14.41 0.17 -29.50
C TYR A 80 -15.50 0.53 -30.52
N VAL A 81 -15.20 1.51 -31.38
CA VAL A 81 -16.13 1.99 -32.40
C VAL A 81 -15.75 1.47 -33.78
N GLY A 82 -14.46 1.35 -34.08
CA GLY A 82 -14.00 0.82 -35.36
C GLY A 82 -12.50 0.92 -35.58
N LEU A 83 -12.05 0.29 -36.68
CA LEU A 83 -10.67 0.31 -37.14
C LEU A 83 -10.50 1.40 -38.20
N SER A 84 -9.43 2.17 -38.10
CA SER A 84 -8.98 3.10 -39.14
C SER A 84 -7.47 2.94 -39.29
N GLU A 85 -7.06 2.16 -40.31
CA GLU A 85 -5.68 1.74 -40.52
C GLU A 85 -5.09 1.00 -39.31
N ARG A 86 -4.13 1.61 -38.60
CA ARG A 86 -3.51 1.09 -37.37
C ARG A 86 -4.07 1.72 -36.09
N PHE A 87 -5.06 2.60 -36.23
CA PHE A 87 -5.68 3.31 -35.14
C PHE A 87 -7.08 2.79 -34.87
N CYS A 88 -7.40 2.66 -33.59
CA CYS A 88 -8.68 2.25 -33.08
C CYS A 88 -9.44 3.51 -32.68
N ASP A 89 -10.62 3.68 -33.25
CA ASP A 89 -11.57 4.69 -32.83
C ASP A 89 -12.24 4.24 -31.55
N ILE A 90 -12.07 5.03 -30.49
CA ILE A 90 -12.51 4.69 -29.14
C ILE A 90 -13.39 5.80 -28.57
N GLN A 91 -14.39 5.40 -27.80
CA GLN A 91 -15.10 6.26 -26.88
C GLN A 91 -14.68 5.91 -25.44
N TYR A 92 -14.11 6.87 -24.72
CA TYR A 92 -13.49 6.64 -23.40
C TYR A 92 -14.15 7.44 -22.27
N ALA A 93 -15.06 8.35 -22.59
CA ALA A 93 -16.01 8.94 -21.66
C ALA A 93 -17.25 9.47 -22.41
N VAL A 94 -18.24 9.97 -21.67
CA VAL A 94 -19.41 10.63 -22.26
C VAL A 94 -18.93 11.81 -23.11
N ASN A 95 -19.34 11.83 -24.38
CA ASN A 95 -18.95 12.83 -25.39
C ASN A 95 -17.42 12.94 -25.65
N LYS A 96 -16.62 11.96 -25.22
CA LYS A 96 -15.18 11.92 -25.51
C LYS A 96 -14.86 10.74 -26.42
N ARG A 97 -14.36 11.07 -27.63
CA ARG A 97 -13.99 10.12 -28.68
C ARG A 97 -12.66 10.52 -29.31
N GLY A 98 -11.92 9.56 -29.83
CA GLY A 98 -10.69 9.83 -30.58
C GLY A 98 -9.98 8.55 -31.00
N PHE A 99 -8.76 8.70 -31.49
CA PHE A 99 -7.99 7.61 -32.09
C PHE A 99 -6.76 7.26 -31.26
N VAL A 100 -6.58 5.97 -30.99
CA VAL A 100 -5.39 5.42 -30.29
C VAL A 100 -4.75 4.32 -31.13
N SER A 101 -3.46 4.03 -30.94
CA SER A 101 -2.85 2.87 -31.62
C SER A 101 -3.55 1.59 -31.18
N CYS A 102 -3.97 0.75 -32.14
CA CYS A 102 -4.69 -0.48 -31.81
C CYS A 102 -3.86 -1.47 -30.98
N GLU A 103 -2.53 -1.41 -31.08
CA GLU A 103 -1.63 -2.25 -30.27
C GLU A 103 -1.69 -1.91 -28.76
N LEU A 104 -2.27 -0.76 -28.41
CA LEU A 104 -2.44 -0.28 -27.04
C LEU A 104 -3.85 -0.56 -26.51
N ILE A 105 -4.68 -1.31 -27.25
CA ILE A 105 -6.01 -1.74 -26.86
C ILE A 105 -6.06 -3.27 -26.77
N GLY A 106 -6.39 -3.79 -25.59
CA GLY A 106 -6.51 -5.21 -25.29
C GLY A 106 -7.97 -5.66 -25.13
N SER A 107 -8.18 -6.98 -25.24
CA SER A 107 -9.46 -7.65 -24.97
C SER A 107 -9.77 -7.84 -23.48
N ARG A 108 -8.84 -7.54 -22.58
CA ARG A 108 -9.02 -7.61 -21.13
C ARG A 108 -8.17 -6.56 -20.43
N ALA A 109 -8.53 -6.26 -19.19
CA ALA A 109 -7.67 -5.50 -18.29
C ALA A 109 -6.36 -6.26 -18.00
N LEU A 110 -5.29 -5.49 -17.81
CA LEU A 110 -4.02 -5.96 -17.27
C LEU A 110 -4.18 -6.26 -15.78
N SER A 111 -3.60 -7.36 -15.32
CA SER A 111 -3.41 -7.58 -13.89
C SER A 111 -2.12 -6.94 -13.42
N LEU A 112 -2.06 -6.66 -12.12
CA LEU A 112 -0.86 -6.08 -11.52
C LEU A 112 0.33 -7.04 -11.57
N GLU A 113 0.10 -8.32 -11.29
CA GLU A 113 1.13 -9.38 -11.35
C GLU A 113 1.81 -9.46 -12.73
N GLU A 114 1.04 -9.30 -13.81
CA GLU A 114 1.56 -9.35 -15.17
C GLU A 114 2.56 -8.22 -15.49
N VAL A 115 2.43 -7.06 -14.86
CA VAL A 115 3.25 -5.87 -15.17
C VAL A 115 4.29 -5.55 -14.10
N GLU A 116 4.24 -6.20 -12.94
CA GLU A 116 5.22 -6.01 -11.85
C GLU A 116 6.37 -7.02 -11.86
N ASP A 117 6.15 -8.21 -12.43
CA ASP A 117 7.17 -9.26 -12.51
C ASP A 117 8.25 -8.91 -13.55
N GLN A 118 9.44 -8.53 -13.08
CA GLN A 118 10.60 -8.16 -13.90
C GLN A 118 11.05 -9.26 -14.87
N SER A 119 10.72 -10.53 -14.60
CA SER A 119 11.06 -11.64 -15.49
C SER A 119 10.16 -11.70 -16.72
N ARG A 120 9.01 -11.02 -16.71
CA ARG A 120 8.03 -11.08 -17.79
C ARG A 120 8.31 -10.01 -18.86
N PRO A 121 8.11 -10.32 -20.15
CA PRO A 121 8.18 -9.33 -21.23
C PRO A 121 7.19 -8.17 -21.07
N THR A 122 6.13 -8.36 -20.28
CA THR A 122 5.10 -7.37 -19.98
C THR A 122 5.43 -6.44 -18.83
N TYR A 123 6.57 -6.64 -18.16
CA TYR A 123 7.05 -5.78 -17.07
C TYR A 123 7.01 -4.31 -17.46
N SER A 124 6.33 -3.51 -16.66
CA SER A 124 6.24 -2.07 -16.86
C SER A 124 5.83 -1.38 -15.55
N PRO A 125 6.80 -0.79 -14.83
CA PRO A 125 6.53 -0.01 -13.62
C PRO A 125 5.54 1.13 -13.86
N ALA A 126 5.58 1.75 -15.04
CA ALA A 126 4.63 2.79 -15.42
C ALA A 126 3.19 2.25 -15.53
N ARG A 127 2.98 1.07 -16.15
CA ARG A 127 1.65 0.43 -16.18
C ARG A 127 1.22 0.03 -14.77
N ALA A 128 2.11 -0.57 -13.98
CA ALA A 128 1.82 -0.96 -12.60
C ALA A 128 1.32 0.24 -11.76
N PHE A 129 1.98 1.39 -11.88
CA PHE A 129 1.53 2.63 -11.24
C PHE A 129 0.10 3.00 -11.63
N TRP A 130 -0.23 3.01 -12.92
CA TRP A 130 -1.58 3.42 -13.36
C TRP A 130 -2.67 2.42 -12.99
N ILE A 131 -2.34 1.13 -12.85
CA ILE A 131 -3.26 0.11 -12.35
C ILE A 131 -3.57 0.31 -10.87
N GLN A 132 -2.53 0.55 -10.06
CA GLN A 132 -2.69 0.75 -8.61
C GLN A 132 -1.66 1.76 -8.07
N PRO A 133 -1.96 3.07 -8.06
CA PRO A 133 -1.02 4.10 -7.66
C PRO A 133 -0.51 3.91 -6.22
N SER A 134 0.81 3.91 -6.06
CA SER A 134 1.48 3.93 -4.76
C SER A 134 2.80 4.69 -4.86
N VAL A 135 3.35 5.08 -3.71
CA VAL A 135 4.67 5.74 -3.65
C VAL A 135 5.74 4.82 -4.20
N GLU A 136 5.72 3.54 -3.82
CA GLU A 136 6.70 2.57 -4.28
C GLU A 136 6.67 2.42 -5.81
N ARG A 137 5.46 2.35 -6.40
CA ARG A 137 5.33 2.27 -7.86
C ARG A 137 5.72 3.56 -8.57
N LEU A 138 5.48 4.72 -7.94
CA LEU A 138 5.97 6.00 -8.47
C LEU A 138 7.50 5.99 -8.53
N PHE A 139 8.18 5.58 -7.45
CA PHE A 139 9.64 5.47 -7.45
C PHE A 139 10.13 4.43 -8.46
N LYS A 140 9.54 3.23 -8.52
CA LYS A 140 9.88 2.21 -9.53
C LYS A 140 9.69 2.73 -10.97
N ALA A 141 8.64 3.52 -11.23
CA ALA A 141 8.45 4.17 -12.52
C ALA A 141 9.54 5.23 -12.81
N GLY A 142 9.92 6.03 -11.81
CA GLY A 142 11.03 6.97 -11.92
C GLY A 142 12.35 6.27 -12.24
N SER A 143 12.71 5.22 -11.50
CA SER A 143 13.93 4.43 -11.74
C SER A 143 13.91 3.75 -13.12
N TYR A 144 12.74 3.31 -13.57
CA TYR A 144 12.57 2.78 -14.93
C TYR A 144 12.82 3.85 -16.00
N PHE A 145 12.36 5.10 -15.77
CA PHE A 145 12.67 6.21 -16.67
C PHE A 145 14.16 6.56 -16.64
N ASP A 146 14.83 6.52 -15.48
CA ASP A 146 16.29 6.73 -15.40
C ASP A 146 17.04 5.72 -16.29
N GLN A 147 16.59 4.47 -16.34
CA GLN A 147 17.21 3.43 -17.16
C GLN A 147 16.91 3.59 -18.66
N THR A 148 15.70 4.02 -19.01
CA THR A 148 15.20 3.95 -20.40
C THR A 148 15.22 5.28 -21.15
N MET A 149 15.13 6.40 -20.44
CA MET A 149 14.98 7.74 -21.01
C MET A 149 16.19 8.65 -20.79
N LEU A 150 17.09 8.29 -19.86
CA LEU A 150 18.31 9.06 -19.62
C LEU A 150 19.25 8.99 -20.83
N SER A 151 19.72 10.15 -21.29
CA SER A 151 20.67 10.22 -22.41
C SER A 151 21.94 9.44 -22.10
N LYS A 152 22.55 8.82 -23.11
CA LYS A 152 23.80 8.06 -22.94
C LYS A 152 24.90 8.91 -22.28
N VAL A 153 25.05 10.17 -22.70
CA VAL A 153 26.05 11.09 -22.15
C VAL A 153 25.85 11.30 -20.65
N GLN A 154 24.62 11.59 -20.23
CA GLN A 154 24.34 11.80 -18.81
C GLN A 154 24.53 10.50 -18.00
N ARG A 155 24.09 9.37 -18.54
CA ARG A 155 24.28 8.05 -17.91
C ARG A 155 25.75 7.72 -17.70
N ASP A 156 26.59 7.98 -18.69
CA ASP A 156 28.03 7.72 -18.61
C ASP A 156 28.69 8.62 -17.53
N ILE A 157 28.28 9.88 -17.43
CA ILE A 157 28.75 10.82 -16.40
C ILE A 157 28.36 10.33 -14.99
N GLU A 158 27.07 10.01 -14.79
CA GLU A 158 26.54 9.56 -13.51
C GLU A 158 27.16 8.23 -13.08
N SER A 159 27.26 7.26 -14.01
CA SER A 159 27.88 5.97 -13.74
C SER A 159 29.37 6.10 -13.40
N SER A 160 30.09 7.00 -14.07
CA SER A 160 31.51 7.24 -13.79
C SER A 160 31.70 7.81 -12.38
N TYR A 161 30.83 8.73 -11.96
CA TYR A 161 30.86 9.29 -10.61
C TYR A 161 30.60 8.22 -9.54
N VAL A 162 29.54 7.41 -9.70
CA VAL A 162 29.21 6.30 -8.79
C VAL A 162 30.36 5.30 -8.71
N SER A 163 30.89 4.86 -9.87
CA SER A 163 31.99 3.89 -9.92
C SER A 163 33.33 4.42 -9.38
N GLY A 164 33.49 5.75 -9.35
CA GLY A 164 34.70 6.39 -8.84
C GLY A 164 34.87 6.23 -7.33
N GLY A 165 33.78 5.94 -6.58
CA GLY A 165 33.82 5.53 -5.17
C GLY A 165 34.33 6.57 -4.18
N ILE A 166 34.69 7.78 -4.62
CA ILE A 166 35.30 8.81 -3.77
C ILE A 166 34.49 10.11 -3.87
N PHE A 167 33.97 10.58 -2.73
CA PHE A 167 33.27 11.87 -2.60
C PHE A 167 34.15 13.11 -2.83
N SER A 168 35.44 12.94 -3.18
CA SER A 168 36.39 14.05 -3.37
C SER A 168 36.24 14.74 -4.72
N ALA A 169 35.62 14.08 -5.71
CA ALA A 169 35.29 14.69 -6.98
C ALA A 169 34.00 15.53 -6.85
N PRO A 170 33.93 16.71 -7.50
CA PRO A 170 32.69 17.49 -7.53
C PRO A 170 31.57 16.65 -8.16
N ALA A 171 30.44 16.54 -7.45
CA ALA A 171 29.32 15.75 -7.90
C ALA A 171 28.76 16.34 -9.22
N PRO A 172 28.51 15.51 -10.25
CA PRO A 172 27.98 16.01 -11.52
C PRO A 172 26.55 16.51 -11.33
N GLU A 173 26.15 17.49 -12.13
CA GLU A 173 24.76 17.98 -12.13
C GLU A 173 23.80 16.87 -12.59
N ILE A 174 22.73 16.63 -11.82
CA ILE A 174 21.67 15.68 -12.17
C ILE A 174 20.73 16.33 -13.17
N LYS A 175 20.77 15.87 -14.43
CA LYS A 175 19.95 16.42 -15.51
C LYS A 175 18.80 15.51 -15.86
N ARG A 176 17.58 16.01 -15.68
CA ARG A 176 16.33 15.30 -16.00
C ARG A 176 15.41 16.26 -16.74
N PHE A 177 14.77 15.75 -17.79
CA PHE A 177 13.75 16.53 -18.51
C PHE A 177 12.37 16.18 -17.98
N ARG A 178 11.43 17.13 -18.14
CA ARG A 178 10.06 16.94 -17.71
C ARG A 178 9.38 15.85 -18.56
N LEU A 179 8.94 14.77 -17.93
CA LEU A 179 8.21 13.68 -18.56
C LEU A 179 6.70 13.85 -18.34
N PRO A 180 5.88 14.12 -19.37
CA PRO A 180 4.45 14.34 -19.20
C PRO A 180 3.72 13.22 -18.44
N GLU A 181 4.09 11.97 -18.70
CA GLU A 181 3.53 10.82 -17.98
C GLU A 181 3.90 10.87 -16.48
N PHE A 182 5.17 11.09 -16.14
CA PHE A 182 5.61 11.15 -14.75
C PHE A 182 5.02 12.34 -13.98
N GLU A 183 4.82 13.47 -14.67
CA GLU A 183 4.07 14.61 -14.14
C GLU A 183 2.62 14.25 -13.82
N ALA A 184 1.96 13.51 -14.72
CA ALA A 184 0.60 13.01 -14.49
C ALA A 184 0.56 12.01 -13.32
N MET A 185 1.59 11.18 -13.15
CA MET A 185 1.71 10.28 -11.99
C MET A 185 1.84 11.05 -10.67
N LYS A 186 2.72 12.07 -10.62
CA LYS A 186 2.85 12.97 -9.45
C LYS A 186 1.54 13.68 -9.15
N ALA A 187 0.88 14.23 -10.17
CA ALA A 187 -0.42 14.88 -10.02
C ALA A 187 -1.49 13.91 -9.51
N ARG A 188 -1.48 12.65 -9.98
CA ARG A 188 -2.39 11.61 -9.48
C ARG A 188 -2.15 11.31 -8.00
N MET A 189 -0.91 11.27 -7.54
CA MET A 189 -0.56 11.04 -6.14
C MET A 189 -0.84 12.26 -5.24
N ALA A 190 -0.85 13.47 -5.80
CA ALA A 190 -1.21 14.69 -5.08
C ALA A 190 -2.72 14.83 -4.82
N GLN A 191 -3.56 14.16 -5.62
CA GLN A 191 -5.00 14.10 -5.38
C GLN A 191 -5.32 13.27 -4.14
N ALA A 192 -6.29 13.73 -3.35
CA ALA A 192 -6.78 12.97 -2.20
C ALA A 192 -7.44 11.66 -2.67
N ALA A 193 -6.87 10.54 -2.28
CA ALA A 193 -7.36 9.21 -2.64
C ALA A 193 -7.05 8.18 -1.56
N ILE A 194 -7.87 7.14 -1.46
CA ILE A 194 -7.61 5.99 -0.60
C ILE A 194 -6.54 5.12 -1.28
N ALA A 195 -5.53 4.69 -0.53
CA ALA A 195 -4.51 3.78 -1.03
C ALA A 195 -5.11 2.41 -1.38
N GLY A 196 -4.46 1.69 -2.31
CA GLY A 196 -4.94 0.38 -2.73
C GLY A 196 -4.97 -0.63 -1.58
N ARG A 197 -6.07 -1.41 -1.46
CA ARG A 197 -6.27 -2.38 -0.37
C ARG A 197 -5.14 -3.41 -0.22
N ALA A 198 -4.43 -3.73 -1.30
CA ALA A 198 -3.27 -4.64 -1.27
C ALA A 198 -2.10 -4.10 -0.43
N LEU A 199 -2.11 -2.81 -0.09
CA LEU A 199 -1.12 -2.18 0.79
C LEU A 199 -1.50 -2.26 2.27
N ALA A 200 -2.70 -2.73 2.62
CA ALA A 200 -3.06 -2.92 4.02
C ALA A 200 -2.11 -3.97 4.65
N PRO A 201 -1.66 -3.77 5.91
CA PRO A 201 -0.73 -4.68 6.55
C PRO A 201 -1.34 -6.08 6.64
N VAL A 202 -0.53 -7.10 6.35
CA VAL A 202 -0.91 -8.50 6.56
C VAL A 202 -0.64 -8.82 8.02
N SER A 203 -1.69 -9.08 8.78
CA SER A 203 -1.54 -9.54 10.15
C SER A 203 -1.37 -11.06 10.21
N LEU A 204 -0.42 -11.51 11.01
CA LEU A 204 -0.21 -12.93 11.30
C LEU A 204 -0.92 -13.30 12.59
N ALA A 205 -1.87 -14.24 12.51
CA ALA A 205 -2.45 -14.87 13.69
C ALA A 205 -1.42 -15.79 14.33
N ILE A 206 -1.24 -15.71 15.64
CA ILE A 206 -0.49 -16.73 16.39
C ILE A 206 -1.50 -17.72 16.93
N HIS A 207 -1.45 -18.95 16.42
CA HIS A 207 -2.19 -20.03 17.07
C HIS A 207 -1.59 -20.29 18.46
N GLN A 208 -2.45 -20.31 19.48
CA GLN A 208 -2.09 -20.56 20.89
C GLN A 208 -1.60 -21.99 21.17
N ASP A 209 -1.46 -22.84 20.15
CA ASP A 209 -0.68 -24.05 20.36
C ASP A 209 0.77 -23.59 20.53
N PRO A 210 1.42 -23.87 21.69
CA PRO A 210 2.84 -23.61 21.82
C PRO A 210 3.48 -24.27 20.60
N PRO A 211 4.40 -23.60 19.87
CA PRO A 211 5.13 -24.28 18.83
C PRO A 211 5.69 -25.53 19.50
N LYS A 212 5.18 -26.72 19.14
CA LYS A 212 5.87 -27.97 19.41
C LYS A 212 7.26 -27.67 18.90
N VAL A 213 8.22 -27.61 19.83
CA VAL A 213 9.64 -27.38 19.56
C VAL A 213 9.89 -27.99 18.20
N LEU A 214 10.03 -27.15 17.17
CA LEU A 214 10.38 -27.61 15.85
C LEU A 214 11.76 -28.18 16.09
N GLY A 215 11.81 -29.51 16.27
CA GLY A 215 13.01 -30.22 16.62
C GLY A 215 14.06 -29.76 15.64
N SER A 216 15.15 -29.22 16.17
CA SER A 216 16.38 -28.88 15.45
C SER A 216 16.13 -28.45 14.01
N VAL A 217 16.07 -27.15 13.74
CA VAL A 217 16.33 -26.66 12.38
C VAL A 217 17.74 -27.15 12.02
N GLU A 218 17.80 -28.33 11.41
CA GLU A 218 18.99 -28.83 10.74
C GLU A 218 19.35 -27.75 9.75
N SER A 219 20.55 -27.21 9.98
CA SER A 219 21.30 -26.33 9.10
C SER A 219 20.83 -26.39 7.66
N GLN A 220 20.00 -25.42 7.24
CA GLN A 220 19.90 -25.06 5.83
C GLN A 220 21.18 -24.33 5.46
N GLU A 221 22.23 -25.13 5.31
CA GLU A 221 23.43 -24.77 4.58
C GLU A 221 23.04 -24.61 3.10
N LYS A 222 23.52 -23.53 2.47
CA LYS A 222 23.54 -23.26 1.02
C LYS A 222 22.28 -22.68 0.38
N VAL A 223 21.91 -21.48 0.80
CA VAL A 223 21.45 -20.45 -0.15
C VAL A 223 22.18 -19.17 0.22
N GLY A 224 22.75 -18.45 -0.78
CA GLY A 224 23.44 -17.17 -0.58
C GLY A 224 22.49 -16.05 -0.18
N VAL A 225 21.82 -16.22 0.95
CA VAL A 225 20.99 -15.20 1.59
C VAL A 225 21.93 -14.20 2.25
N ASP A 226 21.66 -12.91 2.04
CA ASP A 226 22.36 -11.83 2.75
C ASP A 226 22.37 -12.16 4.27
N PRO A 227 23.53 -12.14 4.94
CA PRO A 227 23.62 -12.35 6.38
C PRO A 227 22.59 -11.52 7.18
N ARG A 228 22.23 -10.33 6.71
CA ARG A 228 21.22 -9.45 7.33
C ARG A 228 19.79 -10.00 7.23
N GLU A 229 19.43 -10.64 6.11
CA GLU A 229 18.13 -11.29 5.94
C GLU A 229 18.02 -12.59 6.76
N GLY A 230 19.14 -13.33 6.88
CA GLY A 230 19.25 -14.48 7.77
C GLY A 230 19.06 -14.10 9.24
N MET A 231 19.58 -12.93 9.66
CA MET A 231 19.47 -12.40 11.01
C MET A 231 18.05 -12.04 11.41
N ALA A 232 17.28 -11.35 10.54
CA ALA A 232 15.89 -11.00 10.84
C ALA A 232 15.01 -12.25 11.02
N LYS A 233 15.21 -13.28 10.19
CA LYS A 233 14.52 -14.58 10.29
C LYS A 233 14.94 -15.36 11.54
N TYR A 234 16.23 -15.33 11.90
CA TYR A 234 16.74 -15.99 13.09
C TYR A 234 16.25 -15.31 14.39
N ALA A 235 16.28 -13.97 14.45
CA ALA A 235 15.73 -13.20 15.57
C ALA A 235 14.22 -13.43 15.74
N GLN A 236 13.44 -13.50 14.64
CA GLN A 236 12.03 -13.91 14.68
C GLN A 236 11.83 -15.34 15.17
N SER A 237 12.72 -16.28 14.81
CA SER A 237 12.59 -17.68 15.28
C SER A 237 12.93 -17.86 16.76
N ASN A 238 13.87 -17.08 17.31
CA ASN A 238 14.22 -17.11 18.72
C ASN A 238 13.29 -16.26 19.61
N SER A 239 12.66 -15.20 19.09
CA SER A 239 11.66 -14.43 19.86
C SER A 239 10.44 -15.29 20.21
N LEU A 240 10.00 -16.15 19.28
CA LEU A 240 8.87 -17.08 19.50
C LEU A 240 9.14 -18.16 20.57
N LEU A 241 10.39 -18.39 20.98
CA LEU A 241 10.75 -19.43 21.96
C LEU A 241 10.62 -18.96 23.43
N GLY A 242 10.38 -17.67 23.68
CA GLY A 242 10.35 -17.11 25.05
C GLY A 242 9.14 -16.27 25.44
N VAL A 243 8.20 -15.98 24.53
CA VAL A 243 7.01 -15.17 24.86
C VAL A 243 5.94 -16.05 25.50
N GLU A 244 5.76 -15.91 26.82
CA GLU A 244 4.61 -16.48 27.51
C GLU A 244 3.40 -15.53 27.39
N LEU A 245 2.53 -15.81 26.42
CA LEU A 245 1.26 -15.09 26.29
C LEU A 245 0.21 -15.69 27.24
N PRO A 246 -0.53 -14.88 28.01
CA PRO A 246 -1.57 -15.40 28.89
C PRO A 246 -2.71 -16.00 28.07
N SER A 247 -3.32 -17.08 28.58
CA SER A 247 -4.61 -17.54 28.07
C SER A 247 -5.66 -16.46 28.31
N VAL A 248 -6.45 -16.12 27.28
CA VAL A 248 -7.32 -14.95 27.32
C VAL A 248 -8.73 -15.24 26.82
N LYS A 249 -9.68 -14.51 27.41
CA LYS A 249 -11.05 -14.34 26.91
C LYS A 249 -11.07 -13.18 25.92
N ALA A 250 -12.24 -12.91 25.34
CA ALA A 250 -12.42 -11.73 24.48
C ALA A 250 -12.02 -10.43 25.22
N SER A 251 -11.16 -9.65 24.57
CA SER A 251 -10.59 -8.36 25.00
C SER A 251 -11.48 -7.17 24.67
N TYR A 252 -11.02 -5.98 25.07
CA TYR A 252 -11.47 -4.67 24.62
C TYR A 252 -11.54 -4.56 23.09
N PHE A 253 -10.52 -5.05 22.38
CA PHE A 253 -10.47 -4.99 20.92
C PHE A 253 -11.30 -6.10 20.26
N LYS A 254 -12.12 -5.71 19.27
CA LYS A 254 -13.04 -6.63 18.59
C LYS A 254 -12.55 -7.09 17.23
N LYS A 255 -11.77 -6.27 16.54
CA LYS A 255 -11.23 -6.59 15.23
C LYS A 255 -9.83 -6.01 15.07
N LEU A 256 -9.00 -6.74 14.35
CA LEU A 256 -7.64 -6.33 14.07
C LEU A 256 -7.56 -5.19 13.04
N GLU A 257 -8.50 -5.16 12.10
CA GLU A 257 -8.61 -4.08 11.10
C GLU A 257 -8.82 -2.70 11.71
N ASP A 258 -9.29 -2.63 12.96
CA ASP A 258 -9.48 -1.39 13.71
C ASP A 258 -8.18 -0.87 14.36
N LEU A 259 -7.08 -1.62 14.29
CA LEU A 259 -5.79 -1.32 14.95
C LEU A 259 -4.67 -1.13 13.94
N GLY A 260 -4.10 0.07 13.89
CA GLY A 260 -2.97 0.39 13.04
C GLY A 260 -1.67 0.16 13.79
N ALA A 261 -0.76 -0.58 13.16
CA ALA A 261 0.58 -0.80 13.70
C ALA A 261 1.36 0.52 13.83
N PRO A 262 2.17 0.69 14.89
CA PRO A 262 3.09 1.81 15.05
C PRO A 262 4.03 2.04 13.86
N SER A 263 4.55 0.99 13.25
CA SER A 263 5.47 1.04 12.11
C SER A 263 4.78 1.25 10.77
N ALA A 264 3.45 1.13 10.72
CA ALA A 264 2.69 1.24 9.48
C ALA A 264 2.83 2.66 8.89
N GLY A 265 3.26 2.73 7.63
CA GLY A 265 3.36 3.99 6.90
C GLY A 265 2.00 4.54 6.47
N THR A 266 1.99 5.78 5.97
CA THR A 266 0.76 6.49 5.58
C THR A 266 -0.12 5.70 4.61
N GLU A 267 0.48 5.05 3.59
CA GLU A 267 -0.30 4.32 2.58
C GLU A 267 -0.94 3.05 3.14
N GLN A 268 -0.28 2.37 4.08
CA GLN A 268 -0.80 1.18 4.74
C GLN A 268 -1.99 1.54 5.61
N LEU A 269 -1.85 2.62 6.40
CA LEU A 269 -2.93 3.15 7.23
C LEU A 269 -4.10 3.70 6.40
N SER A 270 -3.82 4.36 5.27
CA SER A 270 -4.83 4.80 4.32
C SER A 270 -5.65 3.63 3.76
N ALA A 271 -4.96 2.56 3.33
CA ALA A 271 -5.60 1.36 2.80
C ALA A 271 -6.41 0.61 3.88
N GLN A 272 -5.89 0.54 5.10
CA GLN A 272 -6.52 -0.15 6.22
C GLN A 272 -7.79 0.58 6.70
N PHE A 273 -7.69 1.88 6.97
CA PHE A 273 -8.79 2.65 7.57
C PHE A 273 -9.70 3.33 6.55
N GLY A 274 -9.41 3.22 5.25
CA GLY A 274 -10.18 3.90 4.20
C GLY A 274 -10.04 5.42 4.25
N ILE A 275 -8.96 5.94 4.84
CA ILE A 275 -8.71 7.37 4.96
C ILE A 275 -7.97 7.84 3.71
N GLN A 276 -8.39 8.97 3.14
CA GLN A 276 -7.70 9.55 1.99
C GLN A 276 -6.28 9.99 2.37
N ARG A 277 -5.34 9.85 1.44
CA ARG A 277 -3.98 10.37 1.55
C ARG A 277 -3.66 11.32 0.40
N THR A 278 -2.67 12.18 0.63
CA THR A 278 -2.07 13.06 -0.38
C THR A 278 -0.55 12.96 -0.34
N MET A 279 0.09 13.15 -1.49
CA MET A 279 1.55 13.23 -1.62
C MET A 279 1.97 14.61 -2.12
N ARG A 280 3.11 15.12 -1.63
CA ARG A 280 3.82 16.25 -2.24
C ARG A 280 5.30 15.92 -2.45
N VAL A 281 5.87 16.43 -3.52
CA VAL A 281 7.32 16.40 -3.76
C VAL A 281 7.97 17.54 -2.97
N LEU A 282 9.03 17.24 -2.23
CA LEU A 282 9.76 18.19 -1.39
C LEU A 282 11.03 18.71 -2.05
N GLY A 283 11.67 17.91 -2.89
CA GLY A 283 12.93 18.26 -3.52
C GLY A 283 13.24 17.44 -4.75
N SER A 284 14.23 17.92 -5.50
CA SER A 284 14.85 17.21 -6.63
C SER A 284 15.82 16.13 -6.13
N PRO A 285 16.19 15.15 -6.96
CA PRO A 285 17.17 14.14 -6.61
C PRO A 285 18.52 14.75 -6.23
N THR A 286 19.24 14.08 -5.34
CA THR A 286 20.53 14.51 -4.81
C THR A 286 21.55 13.38 -4.87
N TRP A 287 22.83 13.73 -4.81
CA TRP A 287 23.88 12.75 -4.53
C TRP A 287 24.00 12.55 -3.03
N GLY A 288 23.93 11.31 -2.58
CA GLY A 288 24.10 10.91 -1.19
C GLY A 288 25.01 9.70 -1.07
N GLY A 289 24.72 8.84 -0.09
CA GLY A 289 25.51 7.65 0.23
C GLY A 289 26.51 7.86 1.39
N THR A 290 27.10 6.76 1.85
CA THR A 290 28.02 6.72 2.99
C THR A 290 29.44 6.40 2.55
N SER A 291 30.40 6.46 3.48
CA SER A 291 31.76 5.96 3.24
C SER A 291 31.78 4.49 2.81
N ASN A 292 30.77 3.71 3.17
CA ASN A 292 30.69 2.28 2.87
C ASN A 292 30.05 2.00 1.50
N THR A 293 29.07 2.81 1.08
CA THR A 293 28.37 2.62 -0.20
C THR A 293 28.98 3.43 -1.34
N GLY A 294 29.79 4.45 -1.02
CA GLY A 294 30.21 5.46 -1.98
C GLY A 294 29.04 6.36 -2.40
N PRO A 295 29.26 7.25 -3.39
CA PRO A 295 28.24 8.15 -3.87
C PRO A 295 27.08 7.38 -4.54
N THR A 296 25.85 7.65 -4.10
CA THR A 296 24.63 7.08 -4.66
C THR A 296 23.67 8.19 -5.09
N LEU A 297 22.85 7.91 -6.11
CA LEU A 297 21.77 8.82 -6.48
C LEU A 297 20.58 8.56 -5.54
N GLU A 298 20.19 9.58 -4.79
CA GLU A 298 19.02 9.57 -3.92
C GLU A 298 17.83 10.22 -4.65
N GLY A 299 16.76 9.44 -4.82
CA GLY A 299 15.57 9.83 -5.57
C GLY A 299 15.26 8.92 -6.76
N ALA A 300 14.26 9.29 -7.56
CA ALA A 300 13.95 8.64 -8.83
C ALA A 300 13.45 9.66 -9.85
N TRP A 301 14.00 9.59 -11.07
CA TRP A 301 13.81 10.58 -12.12
C TRP A 301 13.99 12.02 -11.60
N ASP A 302 12.92 12.81 -11.41
CA ASP A 302 12.97 14.20 -10.94
C ASP A 302 12.40 14.40 -9.52
N ILE A 303 12.27 13.31 -8.74
CA ILE A 303 11.85 13.32 -7.33
C ILE A 303 13.05 12.92 -6.47
N GLY A 304 13.45 13.77 -5.52
CA GLY A 304 14.43 13.40 -4.48
C GLY A 304 13.75 12.95 -3.19
N GLU A 305 12.89 13.80 -2.66
CA GLU A 305 12.17 13.56 -1.41
C GLU A 305 10.67 13.80 -1.62
N ILE A 306 9.84 12.99 -0.95
CA ILE A 306 8.39 13.20 -0.88
C ILE A 306 7.91 13.21 0.56
N GLU A 307 6.76 13.84 0.75
CA GLU A 307 5.95 13.71 1.96
C GLU A 307 4.58 13.12 1.58
N VAL A 308 4.17 12.09 2.32
CA VAL A 308 2.85 11.47 2.23
C VAL A 308 2.16 11.70 3.56
N ARG A 309 0.90 12.13 3.53
CA ARG A 309 0.11 12.36 4.74
C ARG A 309 -1.33 11.92 4.55
N LEU A 310 -1.97 11.51 5.64
CA LEU A 310 -3.42 11.33 5.68
C LEU A 310 -4.11 12.69 5.60
N VAL A 311 -5.30 12.72 5.01
CA VAL A 311 -6.16 13.91 4.94
C VAL A 311 -6.86 14.13 6.29
N ASP A 312 -7.38 13.05 6.87
CA ASP A 312 -7.96 13.04 8.21
C ASP A 312 -6.99 12.38 9.21
N PRO A 313 -6.89 12.89 10.45
CA PRO A 313 -5.99 12.34 11.43
C PRO A 313 -6.54 11.04 12.04
N LEU A 314 -5.62 10.16 12.42
CA LEU A 314 -5.86 9.04 13.31
C LEU A 314 -5.68 9.48 14.77
N PHE A 315 -6.12 8.63 15.69
CA PHE A 315 -5.81 8.75 17.11
C PHE A 315 -4.68 7.80 17.47
N GLU A 316 -3.73 8.26 18.26
CA GLU A 316 -2.67 7.44 18.84
C GLU A 316 -2.91 7.30 20.33
N LEU A 317 -3.21 6.07 20.77
CA LEU A 317 -3.27 5.70 22.18
C LEU A 317 -1.89 5.26 22.62
N ALA A 318 -1.22 6.06 23.45
CA ALA A 318 0.06 5.73 24.05
C ALA A 318 -0.07 5.35 25.53
N ILE A 319 0.78 4.43 25.97
CA ILE A 319 0.76 3.87 27.32
C ILE A 319 2.21 3.78 27.83
N ASP A 320 2.47 4.25 29.04
CA ASP A 320 3.78 4.13 29.70
C ASP A 320 3.87 2.89 30.60
N SER A 321 5.06 2.64 31.16
CA SER A 321 5.30 1.51 32.07
C SER A 321 4.51 1.55 33.38
N LYS A 322 3.97 2.72 33.74
CA LYS A 322 3.11 2.92 34.93
C LYS A 322 1.62 2.79 34.59
N GLY A 323 1.29 2.46 33.34
CA GLY A 323 -0.09 2.38 32.85
C GLY A 323 -0.74 3.74 32.63
N GLN A 324 0.00 4.85 32.64
CA GLN A 324 -0.58 6.14 32.27
C GLN A 324 -0.91 6.13 30.78
N THR A 325 -2.10 6.62 30.46
CA THR A 325 -2.58 6.69 29.09
C THR A 325 -2.52 8.11 28.57
N SER A 326 -2.27 8.22 27.27
CA SER A 326 -2.32 9.49 26.57
C SER A 326 -2.84 9.30 25.16
N VAL A 327 -3.55 10.31 24.66
CA VAL A 327 -4.15 10.26 23.34
C VAL A 327 -3.79 11.52 22.57
N GLY A 328 -3.16 11.32 21.43
CA GLY A 328 -2.87 12.34 20.45
C GLY A 328 -3.55 12.06 19.12
N LYS A 329 -3.47 13.01 18.21
CA LYS A 329 -3.87 12.90 16.81
C LYS A 329 -2.62 12.91 15.95
N THR A 330 -2.63 12.09 14.90
CA THR A 330 -1.57 12.04 13.89
C THR A 330 -2.11 12.02 12.48
N PHE A 331 -1.41 12.69 11.55
CA PHE A 331 -1.65 12.55 10.11
C PHE A 331 -0.78 11.45 9.49
N ALA A 332 -0.07 10.70 10.33
CA ALA A 332 0.84 9.62 9.96
C ALA A 332 1.78 10.05 8.83
N ILE A 333 2.44 11.19 8.99
CA ILE A 333 3.29 11.77 7.95
C ILE A 333 4.50 10.87 7.72
N THR A 334 4.64 10.35 6.50
CA THR A 334 5.85 9.62 6.08
C THR A 334 6.63 10.48 5.10
N ARG A 335 7.91 10.70 5.39
CA ARG A 335 8.88 11.23 4.42
C ARG A 335 9.70 10.09 3.86
N ARG A 336 9.96 10.12 2.55
CA ARG A 336 10.77 9.08 1.89
C ARG A 336 11.75 9.69 0.91
N ILE A 337 12.95 9.14 0.93
CA ILE A 337 14.02 9.35 -0.03
C ILE A 337 14.31 7.98 -0.64
N HIS A 338 14.19 7.83 -1.96
CA HIS A 338 14.46 6.54 -2.59
C HIS A 338 15.97 6.31 -2.68
N GLY A 339 16.46 5.15 -2.20
CA GLY A 339 17.88 4.81 -2.24
C GLY A 339 18.74 5.48 -1.17
N GLY A 340 18.16 6.30 -0.29
CA GLY A 340 18.83 6.73 0.94
C GLY A 340 18.81 5.60 1.98
N ASP A 341 19.78 5.60 2.89
CA ASP A 341 19.75 4.71 4.04
C ASP A 341 18.51 5.06 4.89
N GLU A 342 17.43 4.28 4.74
CA GLU A 342 16.28 4.32 5.64
C GLU A 342 16.69 3.70 6.98
N CYS A 343 17.57 4.40 7.69
CA CYS A 343 17.83 4.19 9.09
C CYS A 343 16.58 4.59 9.86
N ARG A 344 15.60 3.69 9.88
CA ARG A 344 14.48 3.77 10.80
C ARG A 344 15.07 3.60 12.18
N GLY A 345 15.28 4.72 12.87
CA GLY A 345 15.60 4.70 14.28
C GLY A 345 14.61 3.78 14.98
N SER A 346 15.12 2.71 15.57
CA SER A 346 14.31 1.77 16.33
C SER A 346 13.78 2.44 17.58
N PHE A 347 12.63 1.96 18.03
CA PHE A 347 11.76 2.59 19.02
C PHE A 347 11.13 3.85 18.45
N LEU A 348 10.10 3.62 17.64
CA LEU A 348 9.18 4.64 17.13
C LEU A 348 8.93 5.70 18.21
N ALA A 349 9.52 6.88 17.99
CA ALA A 349 9.29 8.02 18.85
C ALA A 349 7.80 8.37 18.74
N TRP A 350 7.10 8.32 19.87
CA TRP A 350 5.71 8.72 19.91
C TRP A 350 5.62 10.24 19.96
N GLU A 351 5.39 10.84 18.80
CA GLU A 351 5.38 12.27 18.58
C GLU A 351 4.05 12.69 17.93
N PRO A 352 2.94 12.68 18.68
CA PRO A 352 1.65 13.07 18.12
C PRO A 352 1.67 14.54 17.71
N GLU A 353 1.15 14.84 16.53
CA GLU A 353 1.07 16.21 16.02
C GLU A 353 0.16 17.11 16.87
N GLN A 354 -0.88 16.53 17.46
CA GLN A 354 -1.78 17.27 18.34
C GLN A 354 -2.27 16.42 19.51
N MET A 355 -1.97 16.85 20.74
CA MET A 355 -2.54 16.25 21.93
C MET A 355 -4.04 16.54 22.07
N LEU A 356 -4.82 15.55 22.51
CA LEU A 356 -6.20 15.81 22.94
C LEU A 356 -6.20 16.60 24.27
N PRO A 357 -7.10 17.58 24.47
CA PRO A 357 -7.02 18.52 25.60
C PRO A 357 -6.97 17.91 27.00
N ARG A 358 -7.51 16.70 27.19
CA ARG A 358 -7.57 16.01 28.49
C ARG A 358 -6.35 15.14 28.79
N TYR A 359 -5.41 15.00 27.84
CA TYR A 359 -4.24 14.14 28.00
C TYR A 359 -2.95 14.96 28.00
N LYS A 360 -1.95 14.43 28.72
CA LYS A 360 -0.60 14.99 28.75
C LYS A 360 0.33 14.10 27.95
N LYS A 361 1.28 14.68 27.22
CA LYS A 361 2.29 13.91 26.50
C LYS A 361 3.12 13.08 27.50
N LEU A 362 3.19 11.78 27.24
CA LEU A 362 4.09 10.83 27.89
C LEU A 362 5.49 11.00 27.34
N THR A 363 6.49 10.95 28.21
CA THR A 363 7.91 11.06 27.81
C THR A 363 8.48 9.73 27.34
N ASN A 364 8.05 8.61 27.93
CA ASN A 364 8.58 7.27 27.64
C ASN A 364 7.43 6.26 27.52
N PRO A 365 6.59 6.36 26.48
CA PRO A 365 5.59 5.34 26.23
C PRO A 365 6.28 4.01 25.89
N ILE A 366 5.75 2.91 26.42
CA ILE A 366 6.24 1.56 26.10
C ILE A 366 5.56 1.02 24.84
N VAL A 367 4.36 1.52 24.52
CA VAL A 367 3.59 1.19 23.32
C VAL A 367 2.71 2.38 22.93
N PHE A 368 2.42 2.49 21.65
CA PHE A 368 1.24 3.20 21.17
C PHE A 368 0.51 2.38 20.11
N ILE A 369 -0.76 2.68 19.86
CA ILE A 369 -1.59 2.01 18.85
C ILE A 369 -2.37 3.08 18.09
N ARG A 370 -2.50 2.94 16.77
CA ARG A 370 -3.28 3.85 15.93
C ARG A 370 -4.72 3.38 15.76
N LEU A 371 -5.65 4.31 15.85
CA LEU A 371 -7.10 4.04 15.83
C LEU A 371 -7.80 5.05 14.92
N ALA A 372 -8.81 4.60 14.16
CA ALA A 372 -9.64 5.49 13.35
C ALA A 372 -10.61 6.35 14.18
N ALA A 373 -10.89 5.94 15.42
CA ALA A 373 -11.77 6.64 16.33
C ALA A 373 -11.11 6.85 17.69
N GLU A 374 -11.56 7.88 18.41
CA GLU A 374 -11.06 8.18 19.74
C GLU A 374 -11.31 6.99 20.69
N PRO A 375 -10.27 6.48 21.39
CA PRO A 375 -10.44 5.37 22.31
C PRO A 375 -11.29 5.77 23.51
N LYS A 376 -12.29 4.94 23.84
CA LYS A 376 -13.19 5.15 24.98
C LYS A 376 -12.65 4.48 26.24
N LEU A 377 -11.43 4.84 26.61
CA LEU A 377 -10.85 4.40 27.89
C LEU A 377 -11.51 5.24 28.99
N GLY A 378 -12.42 4.63 29.75
CA GLY A 378 -13.06 5.27 30.91
C GLY A 378 -12.10 5.61 32.06
N VAL A 379 -10.78 5.45 31.86
CA VAL A 379 -9.72 5.56 32.86
C VAL A 379 -8.48 6.25 32.29
N ALA A 380 -7.82 7.08 33.12
CA ALA A 380 -6.54 7.70 32.76
C ALA A 380 -5.34 6.78 33.02
N ILE A 381 -5.52 5.76 33.87
CA ILE A 381 -4.50 4.77 34.24
C ILE A 381 -5.09 3.38 34.02
N VAL A 382 -4.42 2.58 33.20
CA VAL A 382 -4.74 1.18 32.90
C VAL A 382 -3.96 0.24 33.80
N ARG A 383 -4.35 -1.04 33.86
CA ARG A 383 -3.62 -2.02 34.68
C ARG A 383 -2.45 -2.56 33.87
N THR A 384 -1.24 -2.49 34.43
CA THR A 384 -0.04 -3.09 33.85
C THR A 384 0.53 -4.15 34.78
N ALA A 385 1.10 -5.20 34.20
CA ALA A 385 1.86 -6.23 34.92
C ALA A 385 3.13 -6.54 34.11
N GLN A 386 4.30 -6.33 34.72
CA GLN A 386 5.59 -6.61 34.09
C GLN A 386 6.24 -7.84 34.70
N LYS A 387 6.66 -8.78 33.85
CA LYS A 387 7.52 -9.92 34.21
C LYS A 387 8.86 -9.75 33.51
N LYS A 388 9.94 -9.63 34.28
CA LYS A 388 11.31 -9.60 33.74
C LYS A 388 11.91 -10.98 33.84
N LEU A 389 12.56 -11.42 32.76
CA LEU A 389 13.34 -12.65 32.71
C LEU A 389 14.78 -12.26 32.39
N THR A 390 15.67 -12.52 33.34
CA THR A 390 17.11 -12.41 33.11
C THR A 390 17.61 -13.81 32.80
N ASN A 391 17.87 -14.09 31.52
CA ASN A 391 18.54 -15.33 31.13
C ASN A 391 19.99 -14.98 30.85
N VAL A 392 20.91 -15.49 31.67
CA VAL A 392 22.32 -15.51 31.32
C VAL A 392 22.76 -16.96 31.45
N GLN A 393 22.49 -17.75 30.42
CA GLN A 393 23.25 -18.97 30.16
C GLN A 393 23.90 -18.79 28.80
N ARG A 394 25.17 -18.41 28.84
CA ARG A 394 26.07 -18.41 27.68
C ARG A 394 26.46 -19.86 27.43
N GLU A 395 25.59 -20.65 26.81
CA GLU A 395 26.10 -21.88 26.19
C GLU A 395 27.13 -21.47 25.14
N SER A 396 28.30 -22.10 25.15
CA SER A 396 29.49 -21.61 24.42
C SER A 396 29.32 -21.54 22.90
N ASN A 397 28.20 -22.03 22.38
CA ASN A 397 27.93 -22.19 20.95
C ASN A 397 26.71 -21.41 20.45
N ASP A 398 26.03 -20.61 21.29
CA ASP A 398 24.96 -19.71 20.83
C ASP A 398 25.57 -18.36 20.39
N PRO A 399 25.55 -18.00 19.10
CA PRO A 399 26.06 -16.72 18.63
C PRO A 399 25.21 -15.51 19.06
N TYR A 400 24.00 -15.73 19.59
CA TYR A 400 23.05 -14.67 19.96
C TYR A 400 22.37 -14.92 21.33
N PRO A 401 23.14 -14.99 22.44
CA PRO A 401 22.53 -15.26 23.73
C PRO A 401 21.55 -14.14 24.12
N LEU A 402 20.29 -14.51 24.36
CA LEU A 402 19.30 -13.63 24.98
C LEU A 402 19.81 -13.25 26.37
N VAL A 403 19.97 -11.95 26.62
CA VAL A 403 20.56 -11.43 27.86
C VAL A 403 19.48 -11.09 28.88
N THR A 404 18.46 -10.37 28.41
CA THR A 404 17.30 -10.01 29.21
C THR A 404 16.07 -9.96 28.31
N SER A 405 14.92 -10.32 28.85
CA SER A 405 13.63 -10.01 28.25
C SER A 405 12.66 -9.50 29.32
N SER A 406 11.63 -8.79 28.87
CA SER A 406 10.51 -8.42 29.72
C SER A 406 9.21 -8.51 28.94
N THR A 407 8.17 -8.98 29.62
CA THR A 407 6.79 -9.00 29.11
C THR A 407 5.97 -8.05 29.95
N THR A 408 5.31 -7.09 29.30
CA THR A 408 4.38 -6.17 29.95
C THR A 408 2.98 -6.40 29.41
N SER A 409 2.10 -6.95 30.25
CA SER A 409 0.67 -7.12 29.95
C SER A 409 -0.09 -5.87 30.36
N ILE A 410 -1.01 -5.42 29.50
CA ILE A 410 -1.79 -4.19 29.66
C ILE A 410 -3.27 -4.55 29.51
N ASP A 411 -4.06 -4.23 30.54
CA ASP A 411 -5.52 -4.40 30.62
C ASP A 411 -6.14 -2.99 30.63
N LEU A 412 -6.74 -2.63 29.49
CA LEU A 412 -7.18 -1.28 29.14
C LEU A 412 -8.49 -0.90 29.84
N ASP A 413 -9.41 -1.85 29.99
CA ASP A 413 -10.74 -1.61 30.57
C ASP A 413 -10.90 -2.14 32.01
N LYS A 414 -9.86 -2.78 32.55
CA LYS A 414 -9.77 -3.31 33.92
C LYS A 414 -10.69 -4.49 34.19
N ASP A 415 -11.02 -5.27 33.16
CA ASP A 415 -11.84 -6.48 33.30
C ASP A 415 -11.01 -7.70 33.81
N GLY A 416 -9.69 -7.54 33.92
CA GLY A 416 -8.76 -8.59 34.33
C GLY A 416 -8.19 -9.42 33.18
N VAL A 417 -8.53 -9.08 31.93
CA VAL A 417 -8.03 -9.69 30.70
C VAL A 417 -7.05 -8.72 30.02
N PRO A 418 -5.80 -9.13 29.78
CA PRO A 418 -4.89 -8.30 28.99
C PRO A 418 -5.36 -8.11 27.54
N ASP A 419 -5.32 -6.86 27.08
CA ASP A 419 -5.65 -6.44 25.72
C ASP A 419 -4.41 -6.31 24.85
N VAL A 420 -3.30 -5.87 25.45
CA VAL A 420 -2.02 -5.66 24.79
C VAL A 420 -0.93 -6.35 25.60
N VAL A 421 0.00 -7.00 24.91
CA VAL A 421 1.25 -7.47 25.50
C VAL A 421 2.40 -6.83 24.73
N VAL A 422 3.32 -6.20 25.45
CA VAL A 422 4.58 -5.70 24.91
C VAL A 422 5.69 -6.63 25.38
N TRP A 423 6.36 -7.29 24.45
CA TRP A 423 7.55 -8.07 24.72
C TRP A 423 8.77 -7.30 24.27
N GLU A 424 9.76 -7.18 25.14
CA GLU A 424 11.04 -6.53 24.85
C GLU A 424 12.17 -7.48 25.19
N ALA A 425 13.17 -7.58 24.32
CA ALA A 425 14.37 -8.37 24.53
C ALA A 425 15.63 -7.57 24.19
N ALA A 426 16.71 -7.91 24.89
CA ALA A 426 18.06 -7.47 24.57
C ALA A 426 18.95 -8.69 24.35
N ASN A 427 19.59 -8.75 23.20
CA ASN A 427 20.44 -9.84 22.72
C ASN A 427 21.87 -9.30 22.50
N TYR A 428 22.88 -10.11 22.80
CA TYR A 428 24.25 -9.76 22.38
C TYR A 428 24.52 -10.23 20.96
N PHE A 429 25.27 -9.42 20.21
CA PHE A 429 25.89 -9.85 18.97
C PHE A 429 27.37 -10.16 19.20
N GLY A 430 27.70 -11.44 19.14
CA GLY A 430 29.09 -11.89 19.14
C GLY A 430 29.50 -12.34 17.75
N MET A 431 30.04 -11.45 16.93
CA MET A 431 30.95 -11.93 15.88
C MET A 431 32.19 -12.47 16.59
N ASN A 432 32.54 -13.74 16.33
CA ASN A 432 33.70 -14.41 16.90
C ASN A 432 35.00 -13.64 16.59
N GLY A 433 35.35 -12.67 17.43
CA GLY A 433 36.52 -11.82 17.30
C GLY A 433 36.82 -11.10 18.63
N PRO A 434 38.07 -11.09 19.11
CA PRO A 434 38.41 -10.64 20.46
C PRO A 434 38.40 -9.11 20.68
N ALA A 435 37.80 -8.30 19.79
CA ALA A 435 37.99 -6.84 19.81
C ALA A 435 36.83 -5.96 19.30
N PHE A 436 35.62 -6.49 19.09
CA PHE A 436 34.46 -5.62 18.78
C PHE A 436 33.61 -5.44 20.03
N ASP A 437 33.31 -4.19 20.37
CA ASP A 437 32.30 -3.84 21.38
C ASP A 437 31.01 -4.61 21.03
N LEU A 438 30.50 -5.37 22.00
CA LEU A 438 29.29 -6.17 21.80
C LEU A 438 28.10 -5.23 21.64
N ASP A 439 27.66 -4.99 20.40
CA ASP A 439 26.43 -4.27 20.15
C ASP A 439 25.25 -5.07 20.70
N MET A 440 24.48 -4.43 21.58
CA MET A 440 23.28 -5.00 22.17
C MET A 440 22.11 -4.73 21.23
N TYR A 441 21.57 -5.77 20.63
CA TYR A 441 20.40 -5.69 19.77
C TYR A 441 19.15 -5.74 20.63
N ARG A 442 18.25 -4.79 20.42
CA ARG A 442 16.97 -4.80 21.11
C ARG A 442 15.85 -5.18 20.15
N THR A 443 14.90 -5.95 20.64
CA THR A 443 13.70 -6.33 19.89
C THR A 443 12.49 -5.96 20.72
N LYS A 444 11.46 -5.43 20.07
CA LYS A 444 10.15 -5.15 20.64
C LYS A 444 9.09 -5.78 19.78
N GLU A 445 8.17 -6.49 20.41
CA GLU A 445 7.01 -7.07 19.75
C GLU A 445 5.75 -6.60 20.48
N ILE A 446 4.75 -6.22 19.70
CA ILE A 446 3.46 -5.75 20.20
C ILE A 446 2.41 -6.77 19.80
N TYR A 447 1.81 -7.38 20.81
CA TYR A 447 0.73 -8.35 20.68
C TYR A 447 -0.58 -7.71 21.09
N VAL A 448 -1.65 -8.00 20.35
CA VAL A 448 -3.01 -7.57 20.67
C VAL A 448 -3.93 -8.78 20.77
N ASN A 449 -4.74 -8.80 21.83
CA ASN A 449 -5.79 -9.79 21.98
C ASN A 449 -6.99 -9.31 21.17
N ILE A 450 -7.50 -10.15 20.28
CA ILE A 450 -8.73 -9.93 19.54
C ILE A 450 -9.63 -11.15 19.77
N ASN A 451 -10.76 -10.94 20.44
CA ASN A 451 -11.75 -12.00 20.70
C ASN A 451 -11.18 -13.29 21.32
N GLY A 452 -10.15 -13.19 22.19
CA GLY A 452 -9.56 -14.33 22.88
C GLY A 452 -8.39 -15.00 22.13
N GLN A 453 -7.89 -14.35 21.08
CA GLN A 453 -6.74 -14.81 20.30
C GLN A 453 -5.69 -13.71 20.22
N TRP A 454 -4.42 -14.08 20.31
CA TRP A 454 -3.31 -13.13 20.19
C TRP A 454 -2.84 -12.99 18.75
N PHE A 455 -2.60 -11.74 18.34
CA PHE A 455 -2.06 -11.39 17.04
C PHE A 455 -0.83 -10.51 17.23
N ILE A 456 0.20 -10.68 16.40
CA ILE A 456 1.27 -9.69 16.33
C ILE A 456 0.71 -8.48 15.59
N LEU A 457 0.68 -7.34 16.28
CA LEU A 457 0.35 -6.05 15.69
C LEU A 457 1.58 -5.45 15.01
N ASP A 458 2.75 -5.54 15.66
CA ASP A 458 3.97 -4.92 15.15
C ASP A 458 5.23 -5.55 15.75
N THR A 459 6.35 -5.39 15.03
CA THR A 459 7.68 -5.79 15.46
C THR A 459 8.66 -4.67 15.12
N ASP A 460 9.49 -4.31 16.09
CA ASP A 460 10.54 -3.32 15.95
C ASP A 460 11.86 -3.93 16.43
N SER A 461 12.93 -3.72 15.70
CA SER A 461 14.27 -4.15 16.10
C SER A 461 15.25 -3.01 15.96
N GLU A 462 15.96 -2.73 17.05
CA GLU A 462 17.16 -1.92 17.04
C GLU A 462 18.23 -2.65 16.25
N HIS A 463 18.38 -2.25 15.00
CA HIS A 463 19.61 -2.44 14.28
C HIS A 463 20.39 -1.17 14.49
N ALA A 464 21.57 -1.30 15.10
CA ALA A 464 22.57 -0.26 15.05
C ALA A 464 22.77 0.04 13.56
N CYS A 465 22.26 1.20 13.12
CA CYS A 465 22.58 1.72 11.81
C CYS A 465 24.08 1.92 11.80
N GLY A 466 24.79 0.97 11.18
CA GLY A 466 26.24 0.99 11.07
C GLY A 466 26.65 2.29 10.36
N CYS A 467 27.50 3.05 11.03
CA CYS A 467 28.24 4.14 10.42
C CYS A 467 29.10 3.65 9.24
#